data_AF-A0A4Q7QNM7-F1
#
_entry.id   AF-A0A4Q7QNM7-F1
#
_cell.length_a   1.000
_cell.length_b   1.000
_cell.length_c   1.000
_cell.angle_alpha   90.00
_cell.angle_beta   90.00
_cell.angle_gamma   90.00
#
_symmetry.space_group_name_H-M   'P 1'
#
loop_
_entity.id
_entity.type
_entity.pdbx_description
1 polymer ?
#
loop_
_entity_poly.entity_id
_entity_poly.type
_entity_poly.pdbx_seq_one_letter_code
_entity_poly.pdbx_strand_id
1 'polypeptide(L)' 'MKKLYIVSLLLWGVFYTITLYRFFQGTGYWNNTIMLSAGFYILAIILNKGFNKLLIVIALSYVSFILIFTLDLLYGFSL' A
#
# COMPACT_ATOMS: atom_id res chain seq x y z
N MET A 1 20.16 8.81 -5.93
CA MET A 1 19.57 7.66 -5.21
C MET A 1 18.67 8.08 -4.05
N LYS A 2 19.17 8.70 -2.97
CA LYS A 2 18.35 9.08 -1.78
C LYS A 2 17.09 9.90 -2.09
N LYS A 3 17.19 10.91 -2.97
CA LYS A 3 16.04 11.73 -3.38
C LYS A 3 14.94 10.90 -4.06
N LEU A 4 15.32 9.99 -4.96
CA LEU A 4 14.39 9.09 -5.66
C LEU A 4 13.72 8.10 -4.70
N TYR A 5 14.47 7.58 -3.72
CA TYR A 5 13.91 6.72 -2.68
C TYR A 5 12.81 7.43 -1.90
N ILE A 6 13.07 8.67 -1.47
CA ILE A 6 12.09 9.50 -0.73
C ILE A 6 10.86 9.77 -1.60
N VAL A 7 11.06 10.14 -2.87
CA VAL A 7 9.95 10.36 -3.81
C VAL A 7 9.12 9.09 -3.99
N SER A 8 9.77 7.92 -4.12
CA SER A 8 9.08 6.63 -4.21
C SER A 8 8.23 6.33 -2.97
N LEU A 9 8.76 6.61 -1.77
CA LEU A 9 8.00 6.43 -0.52
C LEU A 9 6.81 7.39 -0.41
N LEU A 10 6.98 8.65 -0.82
CA LEU A 10 5.89 9.63 -0.83
C LEU A 10 4.78 9.21 -1.79
N LEU A 11 5.14 8.80 -3.00
CA LEU A 11 4.19 8.29 -3.99
C LEU A 11 3.49 7.02 -3.48
N TRP A 12 4.24 6.08 -2.91
CA TRP A 12 3.67 4.91 -2.23
C TRP A 12 2.59 5.33 -1.22
N GLY A 13 2.90 6.28 -0.33
CA GLY A 13 1.98 6.74 0.71
C GLY A 13 0.72 7.41 0.15
N VAL A 14 0.84 8.22 -0.90
CA VAL A 14 -0.31 8.83 -1.59
C VAL A 14 -1.21 7.76 -2.20
N PHE A 15 -0.65 6.82 -2.97
CA PHE A 15 -1.47 5.77 -3.60
C PHE A 15 -2.06 4.79 -2.58
N TYR A 16 -1.33 4.51 -1.50
CA TYR A 16 -1.82 3.65 -0.42
C TYR A 16 -2.98 4.31 0.34
N THR A 17 -2.86 5.58 0.71
CA THR A 17 -3.95 6.33 1.36
C THR A 17 -5.19 6.46 0.48
N ILE A 18 -5.03 6.69 -0.83
CA ILE A 18 -6.16 6.68 -1.77
C ILE A 18 -6.82 5.29 -1.82
N THR A 19 -6.02 4.22 -1.81
CA THR A 19 -6.55 2.84 -1.81
C THR A 19 -7.37 2.57 -0.55
N LEU A 20 -6.86 2.96 0.62
CA LEU A 20 -7.59 2.84 1.88
C LEU A 20 -8.88 3.67 1.86
N TYR A 21 -8.81 4.92 1.42
CA TYR A 21 -9.97 5.79 1.31
C TYR A 21 -11.07 5.17 0.42
N ARG A 22 -10.68 4.63 -0.75
CA ARG A 22 -11.63 3.98 -1.66
C ARG A 22 -12.21 2.69 -1.09
N PHE A 23 -11.39 1.91 -0.38
CA PHE A 23 -11.82 0.72 0.35
C PHE A 23 -12.90 1.05 1.37
N PHE A 24 -12.67 2.04 2.25
CA PHE A 24 -13.66 2.46 3.24
C PHE A 24 -14.92 3.10 2.64
N GLN A 25 -14.83 3.66 1.42
CA GLN A 25 -15.99 4.18 0.69
C GLN A 25 -16.76 3.09 -0.08
N GLY A 26 -16.31 1.82 -0.04
CA GLY A 26 -16.89 0.74 -0.86
C GLY A 26 -16.72 0.96 -2.37
N THR A 27 -15.83 1.86 -2.79
CA THR A 27 -15.60 2.19 -4.20
C THR A 27 -14.45 1.38 -4.78
N GLY A 28 -14.51 1.00 -6.06
CA GLY A 28 -13.50 0.16 -6.71
C GLY A 28 -12.04 0.61 -6.49
N TYR A 29 -11.35 -0.09 -5.59
CA TYR A 29 -9.97 0.19 -5.16
C TYR A 29 -8.92 -0.75 -5.78
N TRP A 30 -9.37 -1.84 -6.40
CA TRP A 30 -8.53 -2.93 -6.91
C TRP A 30 -7.71 -2.58 -8.15
N ASN A 31 -8.21 -1.73 -9.06
CA ASN A 31 -7.67 -1.75 -10.41
C ASN A 31 -6.38 -0.93 -10.59
N ASN A 32 -6.29 0.27 -10.02
CA ASN A 32 -5.18 1.18 -10.35
C ASN A 32 -4.37 1.62 -9.12
N THR A 33 -5.02 1.93 -8.00
CA THR A 33 -4.35 2.59 -6.87
C THR A 33 -3.49 1.64 -6.06
N ILE A 34 -3.96 0.40 -5.83
CA ILE A 34 -3.17 -0.59 -5.08
C ILE A 34 -1.97 -1.08 -5.89
N MET A 35 -2.14 -1.23 -7.21
CA MET A 35 -1.07 -1.68 -8.10
C MET A 35 0.04 -0.61 -8.23
N LEU A 36 -0.35 0.66 -8.36
CA LEU A 36 0.60 1.78 -8.33
C LEU A 36 1.32 1.89 -6.98
N SER A 37 0.59 1.75 -5.87
CA SER A 37 1.17 1.71 -4.53
C SER A 37 2.23 0.59 -4.43
N ALA A 38 1.88 -0.65 -4.80
CA ALA A 38 2.80 -1.78 -4.77
C ALA A 38 4.03 -1.57 -5.68
N GLY A 39 3.83 -0.96 -6.85
CA GLY A 39 4.92 -0.58 -7.75
C GLY A 39 5.92 0.38 -7.09
N PHE A 40 5.44 1.44 -6.43
CA PHE A 40 6.30 2.37 -5.70
C PHE A 40 6.99 1.74 -4.48
N TYR A 41 6.36 0.75 -3.84
CA TYR A 41 7.00 -0.03 -2.79
C TYR A 41 8.17 -0.87 -3.32
N ILE A 42 7.98 -1.60 -4.42
CA ILE A 42 9.03 -2.40 -5.06
C ILE A 42 10.18 -1.48 -5.53
N LEU A 43 9.85 -0.34 -6.14
CA LEU A 43 10.85 0.67 -6.52
C LEU A 43 11.63 1.18 -5.31
N ALA A 44 10.96 1.39 -4.16
CA ALA A 44 11.64 1.81 -2.93
C ALA A 44 12.60 0.74 -2.40
N ILE A 45 12.27 -0.56 -2.52
CA ILE A 45 13.18 -1.67 -2.16
C ILE A 45 14.43 -1.64 -3.06
N ILE A 46 14.24 -1.52 -4.37
CA ILE A 46 15.32 -1.50 -5.36
C ILE A 46 16.25 -0.30 -5.09
N LEU A 47 15.67 0.89 -4.88
CA LEU A 47 16.42 2.12 -4.61
C LEU A 47 17.15 2.10 -3.26
N ASN A 48 16.60 1.41 -2.27
CA ASN A 48 17.22 1.20 -0.95
C ASN A 48 18.24 0.04 -0.93
N LYS A 49 18.33 -0.73 -2.02
CA LYS A 49 19.17 -1.94 -2.13
C LYS A 49 18.90 -2.97 -1.02
N GLY A 50 17.64 -3.18 -0.68
CA GLY A 50 17.21 -4.17 0.31
C GLY A 50 16.15 -3.64 1.27
N PHE A 51 15.80 -4.49 2.25
CA PHE A 51 14.81 -4.17 3.27
C PHE A 51 15.40 -3.35 4.41
N ASN A 52 14.69 -2.30 4.81
CA ASN A 52 14.96 -1.57 6.05
C ASN A 52 13.73 -1.62 6.95
N LYS A 53 13.85 -1.09 8.17
CA LYS A 53 12.75 -1.07 9.15
C LYS A 53 11.47 -0.44 8.58
N LEU A 54 11.60 0.63 7.79
CA LEU A 54 10.46 1.34 7.21
C LEU A 54 9.77 0.49 6.11
N LEU A 55 10.53 -0.15 5.23
CA LEU A 55 9.98 -1.03 4.20
C LEU A 55 9.28 -2.26 4.82
N ILE A 56 9.75 -2.77 5.94
CA ILE A 56 9.07 -3.84 6.70
C ILE A 56 7.72 -3.34 7.23
N VAL A 57 7.66 -2.12 7.78
CA VAL A 57 6.39 -1.52 8.22
C VAL A 57 5.40 -1.38 7.05
N ILE A 58 5.89 -0.96 5.88
CA ILE A 58 5.07 -0.90 4.66
C ILE A 58 4.56 -2.30 4.25
N ALA A 59 5.40 -3.33 4.34
CA ALA A 59 4.95 -4.70 4.07
C ALA A 59 3.82 -5.12 5.02
N LEU A 60 3.98 -4.82 6.32
CA LEU A 60 2.97 -5.12 7.34
C LEU A 60 1.65 -4.37 7.10
N SER A 61 1.68 -3.16 6.54
CA SER A 61 0.44 -2.44 6.20
C SER A 61 -0.31 -3.14 5.06
N TYR A 62 0.38 -3.73 4.08
CA TYR A 62 -0.28 -4.57 3.07
C TYR A 62 -0.88 -5.85 3.66
N VAL A 63 -0.15 -6.53 4.55
CA VAL A 63 -0.67 -7.73 5.24
C VAL A 63 -1.93 -7.39 6.03
N SER A 64 -1.89 -6.29 6.80
CA SER A 64 -3.04 -5.83 7.58
C SER A 64 -4.23 -5.48 6.69
N PHE A 65 -3.98 -4.82 5.56
CA PHE A 65 -5.02 -4.50 4.58
C PHE A 65 -5.69 -5.76 4.02
N ILE A 66 -4.91 -6.77 3.64
CA ILE A 66 -5.44 -8.05 3.11
C ILE A 66 -6.28 -8.77 4.17
N LEU A 67 -5.85 -8.75 5.43
CA LEU A 67 -6.61 -9.34 6.54
C LEU A 67 -7.96 -8.63 6.70
N ILE A 68 -7.96 -7.29 6.78
CA ILE A 68 -9.19 -6.51 6.90
C ILE A 68 -10.11 -6.75 5.71
N PHE A 69 -9.57 -6.76 4.49
CA PHE A 69 -10.34 -7.07 3.29
C PHE A 69 -10.97 -8.47 3.35
N THR A 70 -10.22 -9.46 3.81
CA THR A 70 -10.72 -10.83 3.91
C THR A 70 -11.82 -10.94 4.96
N LEU A 71 -11.68 -10.22 6.08
CA LEU A 71 -12.73 -10.14 7.11
C LEU A 71 -13.99 -9.45 6.57
N ASP A 72 -13.83 -8.35 5.83
CA ASP A 72 -14.94 -7.66 5.16
C ASP A 72 -15.67 -8.61 4.19
N LEU A 73 -14.92 -9.34 3.36
CA LEU A 73 -15.49 -10.29 2.40
C LEU A 73 -16.24 -11.46 3.09
N LEU A 74 -15.72 -11.97 4.21
CA LEU A 74 -16.31 -13.11 4.92
C LEU A 74 -17.50 -12.73 5.80
N TYR A 75 -17.43 -11.58 6.46
CA TYR A 75 -18.40 -11.18 7.47
C TYR A 75 -19.33 -10.05 7.01
N GLY A 76 -19.10 -9.48 5.83
CA GLY A 76 -19.87 -8.35 5.31
C GLY A 76 -19.77 -7.14 6.24
N PHE A 77 -18.57 -6.83 6.72
CA PHE A 77 -18.32 -5.66 7.54
C PHE A 77 -18.46 -4.41 6.66
N SER A 78 -19.71 -4.00 6.40
CA SER A 78 -20.00 -2.69 5.84
C SER A 78 -19.47 -1.63 6.81
N LEU A 79 -18.23 -1.20 6.60
CA LEU A 79 -17.62 -0.03 7.21
C LEU A 79 -18.32 1.24 6.75
#